data_AF-A0A7H0FUF6-F1
#
_entry.id   AF-A0A7H0FUF6-F1
#
_cell.length_a   1.000
_cell.length_b   1.000
_cell.length_c   1.000
_cell.angle_alpha   90.00
_cell.angle_beta   90.00
_cell.angle_gamma   90.00
#
_symmetry.space_group_name_H-M   'P 1'
#
loop_
_entity.id
_entity.type
_entity.pdbx_description
1 polymer ?
#
loop_
_entity_poly.entity_id
_entity_poly.type
_entity_poly.pdbx_seq_one_letter_code
_entity_poly.pdbx_strand_id
1 'polypeptide(L)'
;MSTITVGINAETRPLAAADPQWIIQQIDGRRRDGLVVCVRVSISTPDLHMTLATPTCGSGAGGRPPTPHERAVFELWRKRGLDEHDYQAAHVVAFLKQLPHYL
;
A
#
# COMPACT_ATOMS: atom_id res chain seq x y z
N MET A 1 -0.35 -9.05 -18.19
CA MET A 1 0.09 -9.66 -16.92
C MET A 1 -0.19 -8.67 -15.82
N SER A 2 -0.90 -9.08 -14.76
CA SER A 2 -1.17 -8.22 -13.60
C SER A 2 0.04 -8.24 -12.67
N THR A 3 0.55 -7.08 -12.27
CA THR A 3 1.70 -6.96 -11.38
C THR A 3 1.36 -6.02 -10.24
N ILE A 4 1.50 -6.52 -9.03
CA ILE A 4 1.28 -5.77 -7.79
C ILE A 4 2.59 -5.82 -7.03
N THR A 5 3.11 -4.65 -6.65
CA THR A 5 4.33 -4.52 -5.87
C THR A 5 4.08 -3.71 -4.61
N VAL A 6 4.75 -4.12 -3.54
CA VAL A 6 4.73 -3.49 -2.23
C VAL A 6 6.13 -2.94 -1.97
N GLY A 7 6.25 -1.63 -1.94
CA GLY A 7 7.44 -0.89 -1.55
C GLY A 7 7.35 -0.44 -0.09
N ILE A 8 8.38 -0.71 0.71
CA ILE A 8 8.54 -0.17 2.07
C ILE A 8 9.92 0.47 2.15
N ASN A 9 9.96 1.81 2.14
CA ASN A 9 11.18 2.60 1.94
C ASN A 9 11.94 2.15 0.67
N ALA A 10 13.18 1.68 0.79
CA ALA A 10 14.02 1.25 -0.33
C ALA A 10 13.75 -0.20 -0.79
N GLU A 11 12.99 -0.97 -0.01
CA GLU A 11 12.73 -2.39 -0.28
C GLU A 11 11.44 -2.54 -1.07
N THR A 12 11.46 -3.24 -2.21
CA THR A 12 10.26 -3.50 -3.02
C THR A 12 10.13 -4.99 -3.30
N ARG A 13 8.95 -5.55 -3.08
CA ARG A 13 8.64 -6.95 -3.34
C ARG A 13 7.35 -7.11 -4.15
N PRO A 14 7.24 -8.13 -5.01
CA PRO A 14 5.95 -8.51 -5.58
C PRO A 14 4.99 -8.97 -4.47
N LEU A 15 3.68 -8.80 -4.67
CA LEU A 15 2.66 -9.17 -3.68
C LEU A 15 2.82 -10.61 -3.16
N ALA A 16 3.16 -11.55 -4.05
CA ALA A 16 3.38 -12.95 -3.70
C ALA A 16 4.55 -13.19 -2.72
N ALA A 17 5.53 -12.28 -2.65
CA ALA A 17 6.69 -12.36 -1.76
C ALA A 17 6.65 -11.32 -0.62
N ALA A 18 5.61 -10.48 -0.58
CA ALA A 18 5.37 -9.49 0.47
C ALA A 18 4.52 -10.13 1.59
N ASP A 19 5.07 -11.14 2.25
CA ASP A 19 4.37 -11.87 3.30
C ASP A 19 4.12 -10.98 4.56
N PRO A 20 3.14 -11.34 5.41
CA PRO A 20 2.81 -10.56 6.59
C PRO A 20 3.98 -10.36 7.57
N GLN A 21 4.85 -11.36 7.73
CA GLN A 21 5.98 -11.28 8.65
C GLN A 21 7.01 -10.27 8.15
N TRP A 22 7.32 -10.28 6.85
CA TRP A 22 8.18 -9.27 6.23
C TRP A 22 7.60 -7.86 6.41
N ILE A 23 6.31 -7.66 6.13
CA ILE A 23 5.66 -6.34 6.30
C ILE A 23 5.79 -5.83 7.74
N ILE A 24 5.46 -6.68 8.72
CA ILE A 24 5.57 -6.33 10.15
C ILE A 24 7.01 -5.97 10.51
N GLN A 25 7.99 -6.76 10.07
CA GLN A 25 9.40 -6.47 10.32
C GLN A 25 9.84 -5.13 9.72
N GLN A 26 9.45 -4.86 8.47
CA GLN A 26 9.83 -3.63 7.77
C GLN A 26 9.19 -2.37 8.34
N ILE A 27 8.00 -2.48 8.94
CA ILE A 27 7.27 -1.34 9.52
C ILE A 27 7.62 -1.20 11.00
N ASP A 28 7.31 -2.20 11.82
CA ASP A 28 7.43 -2.10 13.28
C ASP A 28 8.88 -2.21 13.74
N GLY A 29 9.74 -2.93 12.99
CA GLY A 29 11.18 -2.95 13.25
C GLY A 29 11.78 -1.55 13.06
N ARG A 30 11.54 -0.93 11.90
CA ARG A 30 12.06 0.40 11.58
C ARG A 30 11.50 1.50 12.48
N ARG A 31 10.22 1.42 12.86
CA ARG A 31 9.62 2.38 13.80
C ARG A 31 10.22 2.28 15.19
N ARG A 32 10.56 1.07 15.66
CA ARG A 32 11.30 0.87 16.92
C ARG A 32 12.68 1.54 16.87
N ASP A 33 13.29 1.58 15.68
CA ASP A 33 14.56 2.30 15.44
C ASP A 33 14.36 3.82 15.24
N GLY A 34 13.14 4.34 15.40
CA GLY A 34 12.83 5.76 15.24
C GLY A 34 12.78 6.25 13.78
N LEU A 35 12.77 5.33 12.81
CA LEU A 35 12.74 5.68 11.39
C LEU A 35 11.32 5.92 10.89
N VAL A 36 11.17 6.92 10.01
CA VAL A 36 9.94 7.13 9.25
C VAL A 36 9.81 5.98 8.23
N VAL A 37 8.62 5.38 8.18
CA VAL A 37 8.31 4.31 7.25
C VAL A 37 7.30 4.81 6.24
N CYS A 38 7.68 4.75 4.97
CA CYS A 38 6.83 4.98 3.80
C CYS A 38 6.43 3.63 3.21
N VAL A 39 5.13 3.40 3.05
CA VAL A 39 4.58 2.22 2.35
C VAL A 39 3.94 2.68 1.06
N ARG A 40 4.35 2.07 -0.05
CA ARG A 40 3.83 2.31 -1.39
C ARG A 40 3.33 1.00 -1.99
N VAL A 41 2.11 0.99 -2.51
CA VAL A 41 1.57 -0.16 -3.26
C VAL A 41 1.31 0.27 -4.69
N SER A 42 1.97 -0.38 -5.64
CA SER A 42 1.76 -0.13 -7.07
C SER A 42 0.99 -1.29 -7.67
N ILE A 43 -0.10 -0.96 -8.35
CA ILE A 43 -1.00 -1.91 -9.01
C ILE A 43 -0.96 -1.62 -10.50
N SER A 44 -0.62 -2.63 -11.30
CA SER A 44 -0.63 -2.55 -12.75
C SER A 44 -1.33 -3.78 -13.32
N THR A 45 -2.60 -3.61 -13.68
CA THR A 45 -3.42 -4.59 -14.42
C THR A 45 -3.92 -3.94 -15.72
N PRO A 46 -4.53 -4.70 -16.65
CA PRO A 46 -5.11 -4.12 -17.87
C PRO A 46 -6.16 -3.03 -17.58
N ASP A 47 -6.93 -3.19 -16.51
CA ASP A 47 -8.08 -2.33 -16.19
C ASP A 47 -7.80 -1.36 -15.04
N LEU A 48 -6.69 -1.54 -14.31
CA LEU A 48 -6.34 -0.73 -13.14
C LEU A 48 -4.85 -0.43 -13.09
N HIS A 49 -4.51 0.86 -13.19
CA HIS A 49 -3.15 1.35 -13.05
C HIS A 49 -3.09 2.49 -12.02
N MET A 50 -2.67 2.16 -10.80
CA MET A 50 -2.63 3.13 -9.70
C MET A 50 -1.51 2.85 -8.70
N THR A 51 -1.08 3.90 -8.03
CA THR A 51 -0.13 3.83 -6.91
C THR A 51 -0.76 4.45 -5.68
N LEU A 52 -0.73 3.71 -4.57
CA LEU A 52 -1.16 4.15 -3.25
C LEU A 52 0.08 4.37 -2.39
N ALA A 53 0.05 5.36 -1.52
CA ALA A 53 1.15 5.67 -0.62
C ALA A 53 0.62 6.16 0.72
N THR A 54 1.29 5.78 1.80
CA THR A 54 1.01 6.34 3.14
C THR A 54 1.47 7.81 3.19
N PRO A 55 0.91 8.64 4.07
CA PRO A 55 1.26 10.08 4.15
C PRO A 55 2.77 10.35 4.32
N THR A 56 3.45 9.44 5.01
CA THR A 56 4.90 9.45 5.25
C THR A 56 5.76 9.37 3.98
N CYS A 57 5.18 9.00 2.84
CA CYS A 57 5.86 8.97 1.55
C CYS A 57 5.94 10.35 0.86
N GLY A 58 5.29 11.37 1.41
CA GLY A 58 5.00 12.62 0.69
C GLY A 58 3.76 12.49 -0.20
N SER A 59 3.10 13.62 -0.46
CA SER A 59 1.86 13.66 -1.25
C SER A 59 2.16 13.46 -2.74
N GLY A 60 1.68 12.35 -3.32
CA GLY A 60 1.54 12.19 -4.77
C GLY A 60 0.12 12.55 -5.19
N ALA A 61 -0.08 13.72 -5.81
CA ALA A 61 -1.38 14.12 -6.32
C ALA A 61 -1.59 13.57 -7.74
N GLY A 62 -2.58 12.70 -7.94
CA GLY A 62 -3.05 12.32 -9.25
C GLY A 62 -3.78 13.49 -9.91
N GLY A 63 -3.42 13.85 -11.15
CA GLY A 63 -4.00 15.00 -11.86
C GLY A 63 -5.41 14.78 -12.42
N ARG A 64 -5.95 13.56 -12.34
CA ARG A 64 -7.30 13.21 -12.81
C ARG A 64 -8.14 12.60 -11.69
N PRO A 65 -9.47 12.77 -11.74
CA PRO A 65 -10.38 12.02 -10.87
C PRO A 65 -10.21 10.49 -11.07
N PRO A 66 -10.32 9.70 -9.99
CA PRO A 66 -10.27 8.26 -10.07
C PRO A 66 -11.49 7.68 -10.81
N THR A 67 -11.28 6.59 -11.56
CA THR A 67 -12.37 5.77 -12.12
C THR A 67 -13.17 5.09 -10.99
N PRO A 68 -14.37 4.55 -11.26
CA PRO A 68 -15.12 3.78 -10.25
C PRO A 68 -14.33 2.62 -9.65
N HIS A 69 -13.47 1.97 -10.44
CA HIS A 69 -12.62 0.86 -10.02
C HIS A 69 -11.47 1.33 -9.12
N GLU A 70 -10.75 2.39 -9.54
CA GLU A 70 -9.72 3.05 -8.72
C GLU A 70 -10.31 3.53 -7.38
N ARG A 71 -11.52 4.09 -7.42
CA ARG A 71 -12.22 4.56 -6.22
C ARG A 71 -12.52 3.44 -5.24
N ALA A 72 -12.91 2.25 -5.70
CA ALA A 72 -13.14 1.12 -4.81
C ALA A 72 -11.86 0.72 -4.04
N VAL A 73 -10.70 0.78 -4.70
CA VAL A 73 -9.41 0.50 -4.05
C VAL A 73 -8.98 1.63 -3.11
N PHE A 74 -9.22 2.90 -3.47
CA PHE A 74 -9.00 4.04 -2.56
C PHE A 74 -9.88 3.94 -1.30
N GLU A 75 -11.15 3.57 -1.45
CA GLU A 75 -12.06 3.38 -0.32
C GLU A 75 -11.59 2.23 0.58
N LEU A 76 -11.09 1.13 0.00
CA LEU A 76 -10.46 0.05 0.78
C LEU A 76 -9.22 0.56 1.54
N TRP A 77 -8.36 1.34 0.91
CA TRP A 77 -7.16 1.93 1.53
C TRP A 77 -7.53 2.81 2.73
N ARG A 78 -8.47 3.75 2.54
CA ARG A 78 -8.97 4.65 3.60
C ARG A 78 -9.68 3.88 4.71
N LYS A 79 -10.52 2.89 4.37
CA LYS A 79 -11.22 2.06 5.37
C LYS A 79 -10.23 1.30 6.28
N ARG A 80 -9.00 1.09 5.84
CA ARG A 80 -7.92 0.47 6.61
C ARG A 80 -7.08 1.49 7.40
N GLY A 81 -7.39 2.79 7.33
CA GLY A 81 -6.63 3.85 8.00
C GLY A 81 -5.20 3.97 7.46
N LEU A 82 -4.98 3.66 6.18
CA LEU A 82 -3.66 3.77 5.54
C LEU A 82 -3.38 5.17 4.98
N ASP A 83 -4.36 6.07 5.05
CA ASP A 83 -4.24 7.51 4.81
C ASP A 83 -3.96 8.30 6.10
N GLU A 84 -3.84 7.63 7.24
CA GLU A 84 -3.53 8.21 8.55
C GLU A 84 -2.02 8.05 8.87
N HIS A 85 -1.46 8.93 9.71
CA HIS A 85 -0.03 8.90 10.07
C HIS A 85 0.32 7.77 11.04
N ASP A 86 -0.65 7.31 11.83
CA ASP A 86 -0.54 6.29 12.88
C ASP A 86 -0.98 4.89 12.39
N TYR A 87 -1.06 4.68 11.08
CA TYR A 87 -1.38 3.38 10.49
C TYR A 87 -0.50 2.26 11.06
N GLN A 88 -1.03 1.04 11.23
CA GLN A 88 -0.28 -0.09 11.76
C GLN A 88 0.14 -1.07 10.66
N ALA A 89 1.18 -1.88 10.91
CA ALA A 89 1.58 -2.93 9.96
C ALA A 89 0.42 -3.90 9.64
N ALA A 90 -0.41 -4.19 10.64
CA ALA A 90 -1.62 -5.01 10.48
C ALA A 90 -2.62 -4.43 9.48
N HIS A 91 -2.71 -3.09 9.36
CA HIS A 91 -3.60 -2.43 8.39
C HIS A 91 -3.12 -2.68 6.96
N VAL A 92 -1.80 -2.63 6.72
CA VAL A 92 -1.19 -2.94 5.41
C VAL A 92 -1.44 -4.40 5.05
N VAL A 93 -1.21 -5.32 5.99
CA VAL A 93 -1.48 -6.75 5.78
C VAL A 93 -2.96 -6.99 5.45
N ALA A 94 -3.88 -6.35 6.18
CA ALA A 94 -5.31 -6.50 5.94
C ALA A 94 -5.73 -5.95 4.56
N PHE A 95 -5.17 -4.82 4.14
CA PHE A 95 -5.36 -4.26 2.80
C PHE A 95 -4.91 -5.25 1.72
N LEU A 96 -3.67 -5.74 1.80
CA LEU A 96 -3.09 -6.62 0.79
C LEU A 96 -3.80 -7.97 0.69
N LYS A 97 -4.35 -8.48 1.79
CA LYS A 97 -5.19 -9.70 1.78
C LYS A 97 -6.52 -9.50 1.05
N GLN A 98 -7.09 -8.29 1.10
CA GLN A 98 -8.38 -8.00 0.48
C GLN A 98 -8.25 -7.52 -0.95
N LEU A 99 -7.15 -6.87 -1.30
CA LEU A 99 -6.89 -6.30 -2.62
C LEU A 99 -7.21 -7.25 -3.79
N PRO A 100 -6.86 -8.56 -3.78
CA PRO A 100 -7.20 -9.47 -4.88
C PRO A 100 -8.69 -9.60 -5.21
N HIS A 101 -9.60 -9.25 -4.29
CA HIS A 101 -11.06 -9.28 -4.55
C HIS A 101 -11.54 -8.05 -5.35
N TYR A 102 -10.67 -7.06 -5.51
CA TYR A 102 -10.91 -5.83 -6.24
C TYR A 102 -10.14 -5.77 -7.55
N LEU A 103 -9.49 -6.86 -7.98
CA LEU A 103 -8.64 -6.91 -9.17
C LEU A 103 -9.14 -7.92 -10.21
#